data_AF-A0A811P072-F1
#
_entry.id   AF-A0A811P072-F1
#
_cell.length_a   1.000
_cell.length_b   1.000
_cell.length_c   1.000
_cell.angle_alpha   90.00
_cell.angle_beta   90.00
_cell.angle_gamma   90.00
#
_symmetry.space_group_name_H-M   'P 1'
#
loop_
_entity.id
_entity.type
_entity.pdbx_description
1 polymer ?
#
loop_
_entity_poly.entity_id
_entity_poly.type
_entity_poly.pdbx_seq_one_letter_code
_entity_poly.pdbx_strand_id
1 'polypeptide(L)'
;MSANPPRLLATMAAHLPVPRLPVLLFVFLAVHVHVPASHAIPPSLPTIYDGSICSESFRCGGVSISYPFYLTDYGYNYSCGYTDLKIFCQGEGPTGIPVISLGGENYAVQKIFYDTHTIILADSDVFVGGSCPAVSHNVTFDETWLHNTSSNANLTFFFGCHLGDSMTLEFDAYKIKCANFKSPPHAGPGDSFVVMTDEHDRYLEQELARNCSMIVTVPVNHDVLMAASNQQNFRSGGYGDVLRHGFGLEWERATAVGCHQCEESNGRCAYSQHSEFLGCLCHGGKVGNPDCEHIVPATASTATASRKSS
;
A
#
# COMPACT_ATOMS: atom_id res chain seq x y z
N MET A 1 -25.78 -38.92 -66.20
CA MET A 1 -25.08 -39.38 -67.42
C MET A 1 -24.64 -38.14 -68.18
N SER A 2 -23.33 -37.97 -68.40
CA SER A 2 -22.70 -36.97 -69.32
C SER A 2 -23.00 -35.49 -69.03
N ALA A 3 -22.15 -34.50 -69.30
CA ALA A 3 -20.87 -34.42 -69.98
C ALA A 3 -20.15 -33.14 -69.50
N ASN A 4 -18.86 -33.07 -69.80
CA ASN A 4 -17.86 -32.07 -69.40
C ASN A 4 -17.89 -30.78 -70.30
N PRO A 5 -16.89 -29.88 -70.24
CA PRO A 5 -16.89 -28.48 -69.76
C PRO A 5 -16.95 -27.43 -70.90
N PRO A 6 -16.69 -26.11 -70.64
CA PRO A 6 -15.45 -25.54 -71.19
C PRO A 6 -14.80 -24.32 -70.47
N ARG A 7 -13.47 -24.25 -70.66
CA ARG A 7 -12.58 -23.13 -71.09
C ARG A 7 -12.64 -21.72 -70.46
N LEU A 8 -11.52 -21.37 -69.83
CA LEU A 8 -10.59 -20.26 -70.15
C LEU A 8 -11.18 -18.98 -70.78
N LEU A 9 -11.10 -17.88 -70.02
CA LEU A 9 -11.06 -16.52 -70.56
C LEU A 9 -9.85 -15.77 -70.02
N ALA A 10 -9.02 -15.33 -70.95
CA ALA A 10 -7.87 -14.47 -70.77
C ALA A 10 -8.31 -13.05 -70.40
N THR A 11 -7.63 -12.43 -69.45
CA THR A 11 -7.74 -10.99 -69.17
C THR A 11 -6.54 -10.28 -69.79
N MET A 12 -6.82 -9.41 -70.75
CA MET A 12 -5.85 -8.52 -71.38
C MET A 12 -5.56 -7.30 -70.51
N ALA A 13 -4.33 -6.82 -70.69
CA ALA A 13 -3.66 -5.75 -69.98
C ALA A 13 -4.34 -4.37 -70.08
N ALA A 14 -4.23 -3.61 -69.00
CA ALA A 14 -4.27 -2.15 -69.03
C ALA A 14 -2.97 -1.62 -68.40
N HIS A 15 -2.14 -1.01 -69.24
CA HIS A 15 -0.93 -0.31 -68.86
C HIS A 15 -1.26 1.01 -68.16
N LEU A 16 -0.64 1.25 -67.00
CA LEU A 16 -0.50 2.59 -66.41
C LEU A 16 0.95 2.82 -66.00
N PRO A 17 1.49 4.05 -66.18
CA PRO A 17 2.92 4.33 -66.08
C PRO A 17 3.35 4.51 -64.62
N VAL A 18 4.47 3.86 -64.23
CA VAL A 18 5.11 4.03 -62.93
C VAL A 18 5.92 5.34 -62.95
N PRO A 19 5.65 6.33 -62.08
CA PRO A 19 6.50 7.50 -61.98
C PRO A 19 7.77 7.13 -61.22
N ARG A 20 8.93 7.40 -61.84
CA ARG A 20 10.26 7.25 -61.24
C ARG A 20 10.41 8.27 -60.11
N LEU A 21 10.40 7.83 -58.85
CA LEU A 21 10.89 8.65 -57.73
C LEU A 21 12.43 8.59 -57.68
N PRO A 22 13.12 9.70 -57.37
CA PRO A 22 14.57 9.71 -57.23
C PRO A 22 14.96 8.97 -55.95
N VAL A 23 15.92 8.05 -56.06
CA VAL A 23 16.54 7.38 -54.91
C VAL A 23 17.36 8.41 -54.14
N LEU A 24 16.77 9.00 -53.10
CA LEU A 24 17.51 9.77 -52.10
C LEU A 24 18.22 8.79 -51.17
N LEU A 25 19.52 8.62 -51.39
CA LEU A 25 20.44 7.87 -50.55
C LEU A 25 20.65 8.65 -49.24
N PHE A 26 19.80 8.42 -48.24
CA PHE A 26 20.03 8.91 -46.88
C PHE A 26 21.10 8.05 -46.22
N VAL A 27 22.35 8.51 -46.22
CA VAL A 27 23.41 7.96 -45.38
C VAL A 27 23.12 8.40 -43.95
N PHE A 28 22.44 7.55 -43.17
CA PHE A 28 22.34 7.73 -41.72
C PHE A 28 23.70 7.37 -41.09
N LEU A 29 24.52 8.39 -40.80
CA LEU A 29 25.64 8.25 -39.88
C LEU A 29 25.06 7.97 -38.48
N ALA A 30 25.02 6.69 -38.09
CA ALA A 30 24.72 6.31 -36.72
C ALA A 30 25.89 6.76 -35.82
N VAL A 31 25.76 7.95 -35.23
CA VAL A 31 26.58 8.35 -34.09
C VAL A 31 26.10 7.48 -32.92
N HIS A 32 26.80 6.37 -32.67
CA HIS A 32 26.65 5.64 -31.41
C HIS A 32 27.19 6.52 -30.29
N VAL A 33 26.31 7.32 -29.70
CA VAL A 33 26.52 7.84 -28.36
C VAL A 33 26.52 6.62 -27.45
N HIS A 34 27.71 6.09 -27.14
CA HIS A 34 27.89 5.26 -25.96
C HIS A 34 27.60 6.16 -24.77
N VAL A 35 26.35 6.16 -24.32
CA VAL A 35 26.05 6.53 -22.95
C VAL A 35 26.75 5.45 -22.13
N PRO A 36 27.82 5.76 -21.37
CA PRO A 36 28.36 4.77 -20.47
C PRO A 36 27.20 4.34 -19.59
N ALA A 37 26.91 3.04 -19.56
CA ALA A 37 26.04 2.49 -18.54
C ALA A 37 26.69 2.86 -17.21
N SER A 38 26.23 3.95 -16.61
CA SER A 38 26.40 4.23 -15.20
C SER A 38 25.88 2.98 -14.53
N HIS A 39 26.79 2.10 -14.10
CA HIS A 39 26.41 1.01 -13.23
C HIS A 39 25.82 1.72 -12.02
N ALA A 40 24.49 1.67 -11.86
CA ALA A 40 23.88 2.06 -10.62
C ALA A 40 24.57 1.17 -9.59
N ILE A 41 25.40 1.78 -8.74
CA ILE A 41 26.01 1.08 -7.61
C ILE A 41 24.80 0.51 -6.85
N PRO A 42 24.67 -0.82 -6.72
CA PRO A 42 23.56 -1.39 -5.97
C PRO A 42 23.56 -0.72 -4.60
N PRO A 43 22.38 -0.31 -4.09
CA PRO A 43 22.31 0.37 -2.80
C PRO A 43 23.06 -0.47 -1.77
N SER A 44 24.18 0.03 -1.28
CA SER A 44 25.03 -0.67 -0.33
C SER A 44 24.97 0.04 1.01
N LEU A 45 24.90 -0.75 2.08
CA LEU A 45 25.04 -0.21 3.42
C LEU A 45 26.48 0.31 3.60
N PRO A 46 26.65 1.47 4.27
CA PRO A 46 27.97 1.88 4.71
C PRO A 46 28.49 0.90 5.77
N THR A 47 29.80 0.84 6.00
CA THR A 47 30.37 -0.04 7.06
C THR A 47 30.09 0.48 8.47
N ILE A 48 29.78 1.78 8.58
CA ILE A 48 29.35 2.46 9.81
C ILE A 48 28.12 3.29 9.44
N TYR A 49 27.08 3.25 10.27
CA TYR A 49 25.86 4.02 10.09
C TYR A 49 25.62 4.96 11.29
N ASP A 50 24.85 6.02 11.06
CA ASP A 50 24.42 6.91 12.13
C ASP A 50 23.34 6.20 12.98
N GLY A 51 23.65 5.93 14.25
CA GLY A 51 22.74 5.23 15.16
C GLY A 51 21.36 5.87 15.31
N SER A 52 21.23 7.18 15.04
CA SER A 52 19.95 7.89 15.05
C SER A 52 18.95 7.36 14.01
N ILE A 53 19.45 6.78 12.92
CA ILE A 53 18.65 6.12 11.86
C ILE A 53 17.84 4.96 12.42
N CYS A 54 18.38 4.30 13.45
CA CYS A 54 17.82 3.11 14.07
C CYS A 54 17.65 3.32 15.57
N SER A 55 17.00 4.41 15.97
CA SER A 55 16.82 4.63 17.41
C SER A 55 16.01 3.49 18.03
N GLU A 56 16.30 3.20 19.30
CA GLU A 56 15.74 2.03 19.97
C GLU A 56 14.21 2.07 19.98
N SER A 57 13.66 3.23 20.29
CA SER A 57 12.24 3.56 20.19
C SER A 57 12.03 5.06 19.98
N PHE A 58 10.85 5.41 19.48
CA PHE A 58 10.40 6.78 19.29
C PHE A 58 8.96 6.93 19.80
N ARG A 59 8.61 8.10 20.32
CA ARG A 59 7.24 8.40 20.71
C ARG A 59 6.61 9.36 19.70
N CYS A 60 5.48 8.96 19.14
CA CYS A 60 4.64 9.82 18.32
C CYS A 60 3.26 9.90 18.97
N GLY A 61 2.95 11.05 19.57
CA GLY A 61 1.77 11.22 20.41
C GLY A 61 1.69 10.20 21.55
N GLY A 62 0.61 9.41 21.54
CA GLY A 62 0.36 8.35 22.52
C GLY A 62 1.11 7.04 22.26
N VAL A 63 1.70 6.84 21.07
CA VAL A 63 2.21 5.54 20.62
C VAL A 63 3.73 5.46 20.73
N SER A 64 4.23 4.34 21.23
CA SER A 64 5.66 3.99 21.25
C SER A 64 5.98 3.11 20.05
N ILE A 65 6.85 3.61 19.18
CA ILE A 65 7.26 2.98 17.92
C ILE A 65 8.66 2.42 18.11
N SER A 66 8.84 1.14 17.82
CA SER A 66 10.12 0.44 17.84
C SER A 66 10.11 -0.63 16.74
N TYR A 67 11.29 -1.19 16.48
CA TYR A 67 11.47 -2.28 15.53
C TYR A 67 10.41 -3.39 15.72
N PRO A 68 9.82 -3.95 14.64
CA PRO A 68 10.20 -3.78 13.23
C PRO A 68 9.65 -2.52 12.54
N PHE A 69 8.81 -1.75 13.24
CA PHE A 69 8.37 -0.44 12.76
C PHE A 69 9.49 0.59 12.91
N TYR A 70 9.53 1.55 11.98
CA TYR A 70 10.57 2.58 11.99
C TYR A 70 10.03 3.91 11.51
N LEU A 71 10.60 4.99 12.03
CA LEU A 71 10.31 6.34 11.55
C LEU A 71 11.11 6.64 10.29
N THR A 72 10.47 7.27 9.31
CA THR A 72 11.19 7.97 8.26
C THR A 72 11.35 9.43 8.69
N ASP A 73 12.57 9.93 8.74
CA ASP A 73 12.79 11.39 8.82
C ASP A 73 13.94 11.90 7.96
N TYR A 74 14.68 10.99 7.31
CA TYR A 74 15.94 11.36 6.70
C TYR A 74 16.15 10.60 5.39
N GLY A 75 16.61 11.31 4.35
CA GLY A 75 16.79 10.84 2.98
C GLY A 75 17.87 9.78 2.78
N TYR A 76 17.85 8.73 3.60
CA TYR A 76 18.68 7.54 3.45
C TYR A 76 18.07 6.58 2.42
N ASN A 77 18.94 5.86 1.71
CA ASN A 77 18.54 4.93 0.65
C ASN A 77 18.22 3.52 1.16
N TYR A 78 18.15 3.32 2.49
CA TYR A 78 17.87 2.05 3.12
C TYR A 78 16.95 2.21 4.34
N SER A 79 16.22 1.16 4.69
CA SER A 79 15.34 1.10 5.86
C SER A 79 16.08 0.65 7.11
N CYS A 80 15.45 0.85 8.28
CA CYS A 80 15.86 0.24 9.55
C CYS A 80 14.68 -0.49 10.21
N GLY A 81 14.15 -1.46 9.47
CA GLY A 81 12.86 -2.08 9.74
C GLY A 81 12.32 -2.73 8.47
N TYR A 82 11.17 -3.38 8.60
CA TYR A 82 10.52 -4.03 7.46
C TYR A 82 9.95 -2.97 6.53
N THR A 83 10.11 -3.14 5.23
CA THR A 83 9.90 -2.09 4.22
C THR A 83 8.53 -1.42 4.28
N ASP A 84 7.47 -2.18 4.57
CA ASP A 84 6.10 -1.68 4.60
C ASP A 84 5.66 -1.20 5.99
N LEU A 85 6.50 -1.39 7.02
CA LEU A 85 6.23 -0.99 8.40
C LEU A 85 6.78 0.40 8.74
N LYS A 86 6.88 1.24 7.73
CA LYS A 86 7.34 2.63 7.84
C LYS A 86 6.25 3.51 8.41
N ILE A 87 6.55 4.22 9.50
CA ILE A 87 5.64 5.16 10.15
C ILE A 87 6.14 6.60 9.95
N PHE A 88 5.21 7.50 9.65
CA PHE A 88 5.39 8.94 9.65
C PHE A 88 4.69 9.52 10.88
N CYS A 89 5.32 10.49 11.56
CA CYS A 89 4.67 11.20 12.66
C CYS A 89 4.17 12.56 12.19
N GLN A 90 2.84 12.72 12.09
CA GLN A 90 2.23 13.99 11.71
C GLN A 90 2.13 14.91 12.93
N GLY A 91 2.88 16.01 12.90
CA GLY A 91 2.97 16.95 14.02
C GLY A 91 4.01 16.52 15.06
N GLU A 92 4.13 17.31 16.14
CA GLU A 92 5.18 17.12 17.13
C GLU A 92 4.62 16.84 18.53
N GLY A 93 5.45 16.18 19.35
CA GLY A 93 5.19 15.98 20.77
C GLY A 93 3.96 15.10 21.06
N PRO A 94 3.22 15.38 22.16
CA PRO A 94 2.12 14.52 22.62
C PRO A 94 0.88 14.57 21.73
N THR A 95 0.81 15.51 20.78
CA THR A 95 -0.28 15.64 19.80
C THR A 95 0.04 15.01 18.45
N GLY A 96 1.23 14.42 18.29
CA GLY A 96 1.63 13.75 17.05
C GLY A 96 0.70 12.59 16.71
N ILE A 97 0.37 12.45 15.42
CA ILE A 97 -0.45 11.35 14.91
C ILE A 97 0.47 10.41 14.12
N PRO A 98 0.74 9.20 14.60
CA PRO A 98 1.50 8.22 13.83
C PRO A 98 0.66 7.70 12.67
N VAL A 99 1.23 7.68 11.47
CA VAL A 99 0.57 7.28 10.23
C VAL A 99 1.43 6.25 9.50
N ILE A 100 0.83 5.15 9.09
CA ILE A 100 1.43 4.15 8.19
C ILE A 100 0.75 4.26 6.83
N SER A 101 1.52 4.08 5.75
CA SER A 101 0.96 4.05 4.39
C SER A 101 0.91 2.63 3.87
N LEU A 102 -0.29 2.18 3.49
CA LEU A 102 -0.56 0.83 3.00
C LEU A 102 -1.39 0.93 1.72
N GLY A 103 -0.96 0.25 0.65
CA GLY A 103 -1.72 0.22 -0.61
C GLY A 103 -1.90 1.58 -1.31
N GLY A 104 -1.11 2.59 -0.93
CA GLY A 104 -1.23 3.97 -1.41
C GLY A 104 -2.08 4.88 -0.52
N GLU A 105 -2.69 4.33 0.54
CA GLU A 105 -3.58 5.05 1.45
C GLU A 105 -2.94 5.22 2.83
N ASN A 106 -3.47 6.15 3.63
CA ASN A 106 -2.91 6.50 4.94
C ASN A 106 -3.78 6.00 6.09
N TYR A 107 -3.16 5.35 7.07
CA TYR A 107 -3.84 4.82 8.24
C TYR A 107 -3.20 5.37 9.52
N ALA A 108 -4.01 5.93 10.40
CA ALA A 108 -3.58 6.34 11.72
C ALA A 108 -3.33 5.12 12.60
N VAL A 109 -2.14 5.04 13.20
CA VAL A 109 -1.77 3.98 14.12
C VAL A 109 -2.36 4.28 15.49
N GLN A 110 -3.34 3.48 15.91
CA GLN A 110 -3.98 3.64 17.21
C GLN A 110 -3.13 3.04 18.33
N LYS A 111 -2.66 1.80 18.13
CA LYS A 111 -1.88 1.03 19.11
C LYS A 111 -0.97 0.04 18.41
N ILE A 112 0.15 -0.29 19.05
CA ILE A 112 1.06 -1.36 18.65
C ILE A 112 1.25 -2.27 19.85
N PHE A 113 0.95 -3.56 19.70
CA PHE A 113 1.11 -4.60 20.70
C PHE A 113 2.25 -5.52 20.31
N TYR A 114 3.46 -5.24 20.82
CA TYR A 114 4.67 -6.00 20.45
C TYR A 114 4.64 -7.45 20.92
N ASP A 115 4.01 -7.74 22.07
CA ASP A 115 3.94 -9.11 22.60
C ASP A 115 3.11 -10.03 21.70
N THR A 116 2.00 -9.51 21.15
CA THR A 116 1.09 -10.27 20.28
C THR A 116 1.32 -10.02 18.80
N HIS A 117 2.32 -9.20 18.46
CA HIS A 117 2.64 -8.78 17.10
C HIS A 117 1.42 -8.21 16.36
N THR A 118 0.64 -7.35 17.03
CA THR A 118 -0.60 -6.78 16.46
C THR A 118 -0.58 -5.25 16.43
N ILE A 119 -0.88 -4.66 15.29
CA ILE A 119 -1.06 -3.22 15.11
C ILE A 119 -2.53 -2.90 14.90
N ILE A 120 -3.04 -1.88 15.57
CA ILE A 120 -4.41 -1.39 15.39
C ILE A 120 -4.37 -0.12 14.55
N LEU A 121 -5.06 -0.14 13.42
CA LEU A 121 -5.08 0.91 12.41
C LEU A 121 -6.50 1.44 12.23
N ALA A 122 -6.61 2.76 12.01
CA ALA A 122 -7.84 3.38 11.55
C ALA A 122 -7.56 4.16 10.28
N ASP A 123 -8.43 4.04 9.28
CA ASP A 123 -8.37 4.83 8.06
C ASP A 123 -8.29 6.33 8.40
N SER A 124 -7.40 7.08 7.76
CA SER A 124 -7.25 8.51 8.05
C SER A 124 -8.49 9.32 7.64
N ASP A 125 -9.24 8.87 6.64
CA ASP A 125 -10.49 9.51 6.17
C ASP A 125 -11.55 9.57 7.28
N VAL A 126 -11.48 8.65 8.25
CA VAL A 126 -12.41 8.55 9.37
C VAL A 126 -12.29 9.71 10.37
N PHE A 127 -11.15 10.39 10.39
CA PHE A 127 -10.91 11.56 11.22
C PHE A 127 -11.30 12.87 10.51
N VAL A 128 -11.71 12.81 9.25
CA VAL A 128 -12.17 13.95 8.48
C VAL A 128 -13.70 14.02 8.51
N GLY A 129 -14.26 15.00 9.21
CA GLY A 129 -15.70 15.30 9.19
C GLY A 129 -16.42 15.07 10.53
N GLY A 130 -17.71 14.73 10.44
CA GLY A 130 -18.61 14.61 11.60
C GLY A 130 -18.71 13.18 12.13
N SER A 131 -19.82 12.87 12.82
CA SER A 131 -20.07 11.55 13.40
C SER A 131 -20.09 10.41 12.37
N CYS A 132 -20.41 10.71 11.11
CA CYS A 132 -20.57 9.75 10.01
C CYS A 132 -19.49 9.96 8.96
N PRO A 133 -18.29 9.41 9.17
CA PRO A 133 -17.25 9.44 8.16
C PRO A 133 -17.64 8.59 6.95
N ALA A 134 -17.07 8.91 5.79
CA ALA A 134 -17.22 8.15 4.56
C ALA A 134 -15.85 7.55 4.20
N VAL A 135 -15.74 6.23 4.28
CA VAL A 135 -14.57 5.50 3.78
C VAL A 135 -14.65 5.44 2.25
N SER A 136 -13.52 5.68 1.58
CA SER A 136 -13.48 5.88 0.14
C SER A 136 -12.76 4.76 -0.62
N HIS A 137 -12.11 3.84 0.08
CA HIS A 137 -11.34 2.74 -0.50
C HIS A 137 -11.37 1.49 0.40
N ASN A 138 -11.05 0.35 -0.20
CA ASN A 138 -10.79 -0.88 0.55
C ASN A 138 -9.41 -0.81 1.21
N VAL A 139 -9.17 -1.66 2.19
CA VAL A 139 -7.84 -1.83 2.77
C VAL A 139 -7.04 -2.82 1.94
N THR A 140 -5.87 -2.39 1.45
CA THR A 140 -4.93 -3.21 0.69
C THR A 140 -3.52 -3.02 1.24
N PHE A 141 -2.77 -4.12 1.34
CA PHE A 141 -1.38 -4.12 1.81
C PHE A 141 -0.65 -5.34 1.25
N ASP A 142 0.68 -5.31 1.31
CA ASP A 142 1.51 -6.46 0.98
C ASP A 142 1.44 -7.49 2.12
N GLU A 143 1.07 -8.72 1.78
CA GLU A 143 0.96 -9.83 2.74
C GLU A 143 2.32 -10.44 3.11
N THR A 144 3.44 -9.84 2.70
CA THR A 144 4.80 -10.27 3.08
C THR A 144 5.05 -10.07 4.58
N TRP A 145 4.54 -8.98 5.16
CA TRP A 145 4.79 -8.61 6.55
C TRP A 145 3.54 -8.53 7.41
N LEU A 146 2.37 -8.38 6.79
CA LEU A 146 1.12 -8.06 7.46
C LEU A 146 0.04 -9.05 7.06
N HIS A 147 -0.80 -9.44 8.01
CA HIS A 147 -1.97 -10.27 7.76
C HIS A 147 -3.19 -9.75 8.52
N ASN A 148 -4.38 -10.04 8.00
CA ASN A 148 -5.62 -9.74 8.71
C ASN A 148 -5.73 -10.60 9.97
N THR A 149 -6.18 -9.98 11.07
CA THR A 149 -6.50 -10.72 12.29
C THR A 149 -7.85 -11.42 12.17
N SER A 150 -8.00 -12.57 12.84
CA SER A 150 -9.29 -13.27 12.96
C SER A 150 -10.33 -12.50 13.79
N SER A 151 -9.91 -11.45 14.50
CA SER A 151 -10.78 -10.55 15.29
C SER A 151 -11.42 -9.44 14.45
N ASN A 152 -11.16 -9.38 13.15
CA ASN A 152 -11.79 -8.43 12.25
C ASN A 152 -13.11 -8.97 11.70
N ALA A 153 -14.04 -8.05 11.42
CA ALA A 153 -15.27 -8.27 10.68
C ALA A 153 -15.35 -7.27 9.52
N ASN A 154 -16.17 -7.59 8.52
CA ASN A 154 -16.37 -6.71 7.36
C ASN A 154 -17.53 -5.75 7.59
N LEU A 155 -17.28 -4.47 7.36
CA LEU A 155 -18.29 -3.43 7.27
C LEU A 155 -18.31 -2.91 5.83
N THR A 156 -19.44 -3.09 5.15
CA THR A 156 -19.58 -2.75 3.73
C THR A 156 -20.46 -1.52 3.56
N PHE A 157 -19.95 -0.58 2.78
CA PHE A 157 -20.61 0.65 2.40
C PHE A 157 -21.00 0.59 0.93
N PHE A 158 -22.22 1.00 0.66
CA PHE A 158 -22.75 1.14 -0.69
C PHE A 158 -23.12 2.60 -0.91
N PHE A 159 -22.56 3.23 -1.93
CA PHE A 159 -22.74 4.66 -2.21
C PHE A 159 -23.33 4.90 -3.59
N GLY A 160 -24.04 6.02 -3.74
CA GLY A 160 -24.61 6.44 -5.02
C GLY A 160 -25.68 5.47 -5.52
N CYS A 161 -26.59 5.10 -4.61
CA CYS A 161 -27.60 4.07 -4.85
C CYS A 161 -28.92 4.66 -5.36
N HIS A 162 -29.53 4.00 -6.34
CA HIS A 162 -30.82 4.35 -6.91
C HIS A 162 -31.80 3.16 -6.86
N LEU A 163 -32.46 3.00 -5.72
CA LEU A 163 -33.43 1.92 -5.51
C LEU A 163 -34.84 2.37 -5.92
N GLY A 164 -35.64 1.47 -6.50
CA GLY A 164 -37.03 1.76 -6.83
C GLY A 164 -37.93 1.86 -5.58
N ASP A 165 -39.08 2.55 -5.71
CA ASP A 165 -39.98 2.92 -4.58
C ASP A 165 -40.43 1.75 -3.68
N SER A 166 -40.55 0.54 -4.22
CA SER A 166 -40.92 -0.64 -3.43
C SER A 166 -39.77 -1.19 -2.59
N MET A 167 -38.52 -1.00 -3.02
CA MET A 167 -37.32 -1.52 -2.37
C MET A 167 -36.77 -0.56 -1.31
N THR A 168 -37.01 0.74 -1.47
CA THR A 168 -36.55 1.76 -0.52
C THR A 168 -37.10 1.57 0.89
N LEU A 169 -38.36 1.12 1.05
CA LEU A 169 -38.96 0.90 2.38
C LEU A 169 -38.32 -0.28 3.13
N GLU A 170 -37.88 -1.32 2.41
CA GLU A 170 -37.23 -2.49 3.00
C GLU A 170 -35.79 -2.16 3.42
N PHE A 171 -35.09 -1.35 2.62
CA PHE A 171 -33.67 -1.05 2.85
C PHE A 171 -33.41 0.20 3.69
N ASP A 172 -34.43 0.98 4.05
CA ASP A 172 -34.29 2.19 4.88
C ASP A 172 -33.65 1.92 6.26
N ALA A 173 -33.75 0.70 6.77
CA ALA A 173 -33.09 0.28 8.01
C ALA A 173 -31.55 0.32 7.93
N TYR A 174 -30.99 0.17 6.72
CA TYR A 174 -29.55 0.12 6.45
C TYR A 174 -29.00 1.44 5.90
N LYS A 175 -29.89 2.39 5.56
CA LYS A 175 -29.53 3.71 5.04
C LYS A 175 -28.76 4.51 6.09
N ILE A 176 -27.73 5.22 5.67
CA ILE A 176 -27.00 6.19 6.51
C ILE A 176 -27.90 7.41 6.70
N LYS A 177 -28.22 7.75 7.96
CA LYS A 177 -29.24 8.75 8.33
C LYS A 177 -28.66 10.09 8.81
N CYS A 178 -27.39 10.35 8.51
CA CYS A 178 -26.71 11.53 9.04
C CYS A 178 -26.98 12.74 8.15
N ALA A 179 -27.49 13.83 8.75
CA ALA A 179 -28.02 14.99 8.03
C ALA A 179 -27.03 15.66 7.06
N ASN A 180 -25.73 15.60 7.36
CA ASN A 180 -24.67 16.22 6.55
C ASN A 180 -23.71 15.17 5.96
N PHE A 181 -24.17 13.93 5.81
CA PHE A 181 -23.36 12.89 5.17
C PHE A 181 -23.03 13.27 3.74
N LYS A 182 -21.77 13.09 3.35
CA LYS A 182 -21.29 13.28 1.97
C LYS A 182 -20.67 11.98 1.51
N SER A 183 -21.22 11.40 0.45
CA SER A 183 -20.62 10.25 -0.20
C SER A 183 -19.25 10.61 -0.80
N PRO A 184 -18.37 9.63 -1.01
CA PRO A 184 -17.10 9.86 -1.69
C PRO A 184 -17.31 10.50 -3.08
N PRO A 185 -16.39 11.36 -3.57
CA PRO A 185 -16.58 12.13 -4.81
C PRO A 185 -16.93 11.30 -6.05
N HIS A 186 -16.46 10.04 -6.12
CA HIS A 186 -16.68 9.15 -7.25
C HIS A 186 -17.97 8.32 -7.17
N ALA A 187 -18.68 8.36 -6.04
CA ALA A 187 -19.91 7.60 -5.87
C ALA A 187 -21.10 8.17 -6.67
N GLY A 188 -21.07 9.46 -7.00
CA GLY A 188 -22.21 10.14 -7.61
C GLY A 188 -23.36 10.40 -6.62
N PRO A 189 -24.49 10.94 -7.12
CA PRO A 189 -25.67 11.20 -6.30
C PRO A 189 -26.40 9.89 -5.95
N GLY A 190 -27.18 9.90 -4.88
CA GLY A 190 -28.00 8.76 -4.48
C GLY A 190 -27.90 8.48 -2.99
N ASP A 191 -28.64 7.47 -2.56
CA ASP A 191 -28.61 7.04 -1.16
C ASP A 191 -27.31 6.31 -0.84
N SER A 192 -27.00 6.22 0.45
CA SER A 192 -25.83 5.51 0.96
C SER A 192 -26.25 4.56 2.08
N PHE A 193 -25.72 3.35 2.05
CA PHE A 193 -26.07 2.28 2.97
C PHE A 193 -24.81 1.74 3.63
N VAL A 194 -24.97 1.25 4.86
CA VAL A 194 -23.93 0.55 5.60
C VAL A 194 -24.51 -0.76 6.12
N VAL A 195 -23.84 -1.85 5.76
CA VAL A 195 -24.27 -3.23 6.00
C VAL A 195 -23.13 -4.00 6.64
N MET A 196 -23.46 -4.84 7.60
CA MET A 196 -22.52 -5.81 8.15
C MET A 196 -22.71 -7.09 7.34
N THR A 197 -21.63 -7.66 6.82
CA THR A 197 -21.74 -8.91 6.07
C THR A 197 -22.06 -10.04 7.04
N ASP A 198 -23.28 -10.57 6.97
CA ASP A 198 -23.65 -11.85 7.54
C ASP A 198 -24.34 -12.73 6.48
N GLU A 199 -24.45 -14.03 6.74
CA GLU A 199 -25.03 -14.98 5.78
C GLU A 199 -26.54 -14.73 5.51
N HIS A 200 -27.22 -13.95 6.35
CA HIS A 200 -28.66 -13.69 6.24
C HIS A 200 -28.97 -12.53 5.31
N ASP A 201 -28.04 -11.58 5.13
CA ASP A 201 -28.22 -10.37 4.33
C ASP A 201 -27.71 -10.49 2.87
N ARG A 202 -27.43 -11.70 2.38
CA ARG A 202 -26.93 -11.91 1.00
C ARG A 202 -27.82 -11.33 -0.09
N TYR A 203 -29.15 -11.37 0.09
CA TYR A 203 -30.08 -10.77 -0.86
C TYR A 203 -29.96 -9.25 -0.87
N LEU A 204 -29.90 -8.63 0.31
CA LEU A 204 -29.69 -7.19 0.49
C LEU A 204 -28.39 -6.74 -0.18
N GLU A 205 -27.28 -7.41 0.12
CA GLU A 205 -25.98 -7.07 -0.47
C GLU A 205 -26.00 -7.19 -2.00
N GLN A 206 -26.62 -8.24 -2.54
CA GLN A 206 -26.70 -8.42 -3.99
C GLN A 206 -27.53 -7.32 -4.67
N GLU A 207 -28.63 -6.88 -4.04
CA GLU A 207 -29.47 -5.84 -4.61
C GLU A 207 -28.81 -4.46 -4.50
N LEU A 208 -28.16 -4.15 -3.39
CA LEU A 208 -27.34 -2.94 -3.26
C LEU A 208 -26.17 -2.95 -4.26
N ALA A 209 -25.47 -4.08 -4.41
CA ALA A 209 -24.36 -4.18 -5.34
C ALA A 209 -24.75 -3.93 -6.81
N ARG A 210 -26.01 -4.17 -7.19
CA ARG A 210 -26.51 -3.90 -8.55
C ARG A 210 -26.94 -2.45 -8.77
N ASN A 211 -27.43 -1.80 -7.72
CA ASN A 211 -28.09 -0.49 -7.82
C ASN A 211 -27.25 0.66 -7.28
N CYS A 212 -26.05 0.37 -6.77
CA CYS A 212 -25.12 1.36 -6.22
C CYS A 212 -23.88 1.48 -7.11
N SER A 213 -23.35 2.69 -7.19
CA SER A 213 -22.23 3.02 -8.08
C SER A 213 -20.86 2.68 -7.49
N MET A 214 -20.76 2.63 -6.16
CA MET A 214 -19.51 2.39 -5.46
C MET A 214 -19.76 1.51 -4.24
N ILE A 215 -18.88 0.52 -4.05
CA ILE A 215 -18.92 -0.44 -2.95
C ILE A 215 -17.56 -0.45 -2.29
N VAL A 216 -17.53 -0.25 -0.98
CA VAL A 216 -16.30 -0.23 -0.18
C VAL A 216 -16.49 -1.17 0.99
N THR A 217 -15.58 -2.13 1.17
CA THR A 217 -15.57 -3.03 2.32
C THR A 217 -14.30 -2.80 3.10
N VAL A 218 -14.46 -2.47 4.39
CA VAL A 218 -13.36 -2.23 5.30
C VAL A 218 -13.39 -3.20 6.47
N PRO A 219 -12.23 -3.71 6.91
CA PRO A 219 -12.14 -4.44 8.15
C PRO A 219 -12.39 -3.49 9.32
N VAL A 220 -13.07 -4.00 10.34
CA VAL A 220 -13.28 -3.33 11.64
C VAL A 220 -13.18 -4.37 12.75
N ASN A 221 -12.91 -3.94 13.98
CA ASN A 221 -12.95 -4.86 15.11
C ASN A 221 -14.35 -5.49 15.29
N HIS A 222 -14.42 -6.83 15.30
CA HIS A 222 -15.67 -7.59 15.36
C HIS A 222 -16.48 -7.28 16.62
N ASP A 223 -15.87 -7.31 17.79
CA ASP A 223 -16.60 -7.16 19.06
C ASP A 223 -17.15 -5.74 19.22
N VAL A 224 -16.38 -4.74 18.78
CA VAL A 224 -16.83 -3.34 18.77
C VAL A 224 -17.97 -3.15 17.77
N LEU A 225 -17.88 -3.76 16.58
CA LEU A 225 -18.96 -3.73 15.60
C LEU A 225 -20.25 -4.36 16.18
N MET A 226 -20.17 -5.54 16.78
CA MET A 226 -21.32 -6.25 17.35
C MET A 226 -21.95 -5.49 18.53
N ALA A 227 -21.15 -4.81 19.34
CA ALA A 227 -21.66 -3.97 20.42
C ALA A 227 -22.40 -2.72 19.89
N ALA A 228 -21.90 -2.12 18.82
CA ALA A 228 -22.47 -0.91 18.24
C ALA A 228 -23.68 -1.19 17.34
N SER A 229 -23.71 -2.32 16.63
CA SER A 229 -24.71 -2.60 15.61
C SER A 229 -26.13 -2.80 16.14
N ASN A 230 -26.25 -3.23 17.39
CA ASN A 230 -27.50 -3.37 18.12
C ASN A 230 -28.10 -2.02 18.57
N GLN A 231 -27.38 -0.91 18.40
CA GLN A 231 -27.83 0.41 18.81
C GLN A 231 -28.61 1.12 17.70
N GLN A 232 -29.67 1.83 18.08
CA GLN A 232 -30.52 2.56 17.13
C GLN A 232 -29.78 3.68 16.38
N ASN A 233 -28.71 4.23 16.97
CA ASN A 233 -27.90 5.30 16.40
C ASN A 233 -26.77 4.78 15.50
N PHE A 234 -26.63 3.47 15.26
CA PHE A 234 -25.54 2.91 14.47
C PHE A 234 -25.39 3.61 13.11
N ARG A 235 -26.48 3.73 12.34
CA ARG A 235 -26.49 4.40 11.02
C ARG A 235 -26.57 5.93 11.08
N SER A 236 -26.64 6.50 12.29
CA SER A 236 -26.68 7.95 12.54
C SER A 236 -25.40 8.46 13.22
N GLY A 237 -24.33 7.66 13.23
CA GLY A 237 -23.02 8.04 13.76
C GLY A 237 -22.29 6.91 14.48
N GLY A 238 -23.00 5.92 15.00
CA GLY A 238 -22.38 4.84 15.78
C GLY A 238 -21.38 4.00 14.98
N TYR A 239 -21.61 3.76 13.68
CA TYR A 239 -20.63 3.09 12.82
C TYR A 239 -19.32 3.89 12.70
N GLY A 240 -19.37 5.22 12.82
CA GLY A 240 -18.19 6.07 12.79
C GLY A 240 -17.28 5.82 13.98
N ASP A 241 -17.84 5.49 15.15
CA ASP A 241 -17.06 5.13 16.34
C ASP A 241 -16.39 3.76 16.17
N VAL A 242 -17.07 2.82 15.50
CA VAL A 242 -16.48 1.52 15.10
C VAL A 242 -15.27 1.75 14.19
N LEU A 243 -15.42 2.60 13.16
CA LEU A 243 -14.33 2.93 12.24
C LEU A 243 -13.15 3.61 12.94
N ARG A 244 -13.41 4.52 13.89
CA ARG A 244 -12.37 5.20 14.68
C ARG A 244 -11.63 4.26 15.63
N HIS A 245 -12.32 3.22 16.12
CA HIS A 245 -11.67 2.16 16.91
C HIS A 245 -10.64 1.40 16.07
N GLY A 246 -10.95 1.22 14.78
CA GLY A 246 -10.05 0.64 13.80
C GLY A 246 -10.15 -0.89 13.68
N PHE A 247 -9.16 -1.45 13.01
CA PHE A 247 -8.99 -2.87 12.74
C PHE A 247 -7.58 -3.32 13.08
N GLY A 248 -7.43 -4.61 13.40
CA GLY A 248 -6.13 -5.19 13.70
C GLY A 248 -5.45 -5.74 12.45
N LEU A 249 -4.14 -5.58 12.34
CA LEU A 249 -3.29 -6.42 11.50
C LEU A 249 -2.25 -7.10 12.39
N GLU A 250 -1.95 -8.36 12.10
CA GLU A 250 -0.81 -9.06 12.68
C GLU A 250 0.42 -8.83 11.78
N TRP A 251 1.60 -8.67 12.38
CA TRP A 251 2.84 -8.67 11.61
C TRP A 251 3.68 -9.90 11.90
N GLU A 252 4.23 -10.48 10.84
CA GLU A 252 5.15 -11.62 10.97
C GLU A 252 6.59 -11.16 11.03
N ARG A 253 7.44 -11.97 11.67
CA ARG A 253 8.88 -11.75 11.65
C ARG A 253 9.43 -12.08 10.28
N ALA A 254 10.56 -11.48 9.95
CA ALA A 254 11.22 -11.76 8.70
C ALA A 254 11.65 -13.23 8.57
N THR A 255 11.16 -13.85 7.51
CA THR A 255 11.53 -15.22 7.12
C THR A 255 12.73 -15.23 6.18
N ALA A 256 13.10 -14.07 5.61
CA ALA A 256 14.31 -13.93 4.81
C ALA A 256 15.55 -14.31 5.66
N VAL A 257 16.31 -15.31 5.19
CA VAL A 257 17.45 -15.91 5.92
C VAL A 257 18.39 -14.86 6.50
N GLY A 258 18.74 -13.83 5.71
CA GLY A 258 19.65 -12.78 6.17
C GLY A 258 19.08 -11.95 7.32
N CYS A 259 17.79 -11.60 7.27
CA CYS A 259 17.17 -10.80 8.32
C CYS A 259 16.92 -11.61 9.60
N HIS A 260 16.52 -12.87 9.47
CA HIS A 260 16.38 -13.76 10.61
C HIS A 260 17.70 -13.87 11.41
N GLN A 261 18.83 -14.10 10.74
CA GLN A 261 20.14 -14.16 11.38
C GLN A 261 20.53 -12.83 12.04
N CYS A 262 20.21 -11.71 11.39
CA CYS A 262 20.41 -10.39 11.95
C CYS A 262 19.65 -10.20 13.27
N GLU A 263 18.35 -10.53 13.29
CA GLU A 263 17.51 -10.42 14.48
C GLU A 263 17.97 -11.34 15.62
N GLU A 264 18.41 -12.58 15.32
CA GLU A 264 18.99 -13.50 16.31
C GLU A 264 20.25 -12.93 16.98
N SER A 265 21.03 -12.13 16.24
CA SER A 265 22.20 -11.43 16.76
C SER A 265 21.88 -10.10 17.48
N ASN A 266 20.59 -9.81 17.74
CA ASN A 266 20.08 -8.55 18.29
C ASN A 266 20.34 -7.32 17.40
N GLY A 267 20.50 -7.54 16.10
CA GLY A 267 20.59 -6.46 15.12
C GLY A 267 19.23 -6.08 14.53
N ARG A 268 19.23 -5.08 13.65
CA ARG A 268 18.05 -4.62 12.92
C ARG A 268 18.29 -4.72 11.43
N CYS A 269 17.35 -5.32 10.71
CA CYS A 269 17.51 -5.51 9.28
C CYS A 269 17.43 -4.19 8.52
N ALA A 270 18.32 -4.03 7.55
CA ALA A 270 18.26 -2.97 6.57
C ALA A 270 17.88 -3.52 5.21
N TYR A 271 16.89 -2.87 4.58
CA TYR A 271 16.45 -3.19 3.23
C TYR A 271 16.70 -2.02 2.28
N SER A 272 16.86 -2.33 0.99
CA SER A 272 16.89 -1.35 -0.07
C SER A 272 15.48 -0.78 -0.33
N GLN A 273 15.40 0.24 -1.19
CA GLN A 273 14.11 0.76 -1.68
C GLN A 273 13.28 -0.28 -2.47
N HIS A 274 13.89 -1.40 -2.87
CA HIS A 274 13.25 -2.50 -3.59
C HIS A 274 13.06 -3.74 -2.72
N SER A 275 13.06 -3.57 -1.39
CA SER A 275 12.84 -4.66 -0.42
C SER A 275 13.90 -5.76 -0.45
N GLU A 276 15.12 -5.44 -0.90
CA GLU A 276 16.24 -6.37 -0.87
C GLU A 276 17.00 -6.23 0.44
N PHE A 277 17.27 -7.35 1.13
CA PHE A 277 18.08 -7.35 2.35
C PHE A 277 19.51 -6.88 2.04
N LEU A 278 19.96 -5.82 2.70
CA LEU A 278 21.29 -5.23 2.50
C LEU A 278 22.30 -5.65 3.58
N GLY A 279 21.82 -6.02 4.76
CA GLY A 279 22.66 -6.37 5.90
C GLY A 279 22.02 -6.02 7.24
N CYS A 280 22.83 -6.14 8.29
CA CYS A 280 22.41 -6.02 9.67
C CYS A 280 22.96 -4.75 10.32
N LEU A 281 22.07 -3.93 10.87
CA LEU A 281 22.41 -2.72 11.61
C LEU A 281 22.58 -3.08 13.09
N CYS A 282 23.83 -3.02 13.55
CA CYS A 282 24.26 -3.51 14.85
C CYS A 282 24.50 -2.38 15.84
N HIS A 283 24.39 -2.71 17.13
CA HIS A 283 24.67 -1.76 18.21
C HIS A 283 26.04 -1.08 18.04
N GLY A 284 26.10 0.21 18.37
CA GLY A 284 27.31 1.03 18.21
C GLY A 284 27.58 1.51 16.78
N GLY A 285 26.56 1.48 15.91
CA GLY A 285 26.65 2.05 14.56
C GLY A 285 27.41 1.17 13.57
N LYS A 286 27.60 -0.12 13.85
CA LYS A 286 28.34 -1.05 12.98
C LYS A 286 27.38 -1.77 12.03
N VAL A 287 27.88 -2.16 10.87
CA VAL A 287 27.12 -2.99 9.93
C VAL A 287 27.71 -4.40 9.85
N GLY A 288 26.85 -5.39 10.00
CA GLY A 288 27.15 -6.81 9.85
C GLY A 288 26.49 -7.42 8.62
N ASN A 289 26.98 -8.57 8.16
CA ASN A 289 26.34 -9.34 7.08
C ASN A 289 26.63 -10.84 7.23
N PRO A 290 25.62 -11.70 7.46
CA PRO A 290 24.21 -11.36 7.63
C PRO A 290 23.86 -10.87 9.04
N ASP A 291 24.78 -10.97 10.02
CA ASP A 291 24.54 -10.76 11.45
C ASP A 291 25.61 -9.89 12.12
N CYS A 292 25.42 -9.60 13.42
CA CYS A 292 26.32 -8.77 14.21
C CYS A 292 27.60 -9.47 14.73
N GLU A 293 27.76 -10.77 14.49
CA GLU A 293 29.03 -11.47 14.73
C GLU A 293 29.99 -11.25 13.57
N HIS A 294 29.46 -11.08 12.36
CA HIS A 294 30.19 -10.86 11.11
C HIS A 294 30.20 -9.38 10.67
N ILE A 295 30.92 -8.52 11.43
CA ILE A 295 31.05 -7.08 11.12
C ILE A 295 31.84 -6.84 9.82
N VAL A 296 31.28 -6.03 8.92
CA VAL A 296 31.94 -5.63 7.67
C VAL A 296 33.09 -4.64 7.96
N PRO A 297 34.35 -4.95 7.60
CA PRO A 297 35.48 -4.05 7.86
C PRO A 297 35.36 -2.75 7.05
N ALA A 298 35.68 -1.62 7.66
CA ALA A 298 35.86 -0.36 6.94
C ALA A 298 37.03 -0.50 5.94
N THR A 299 36.75 -0.65 4.65
CA THR A 299 37.80 -0.59 3.63
C THR A 299 38.38 0.82 3.61
N ALA A 300 39.67 0.95 3.93
CA ALA A 300 40.40 2.19 3.75
C ALA A 300 40.41 2.54 2.25
N SER A 301 39.63 3.54 1.85
CA SER A 301 39.77 4.16 0.52
C SER A 301 41.17 4.77 0.43
N THR A 302 42.14 4.00 -0.07
CA THR A 302 43.43 4.54 -0.49
C THR A 302 43.22 5.42 -1.72
N ALA A 303 42.94 6.69 -1.48
CA ALA A 303 43.11 7.73 -2.48
C ALA A 303 44.62 7.88 -2.73
N THR A 304 45.14 7.19 -3.75
CA THR A 304 46.49 7.39 -4.25
C THR A 304 46.58 8.81 -4.84
N ALA A 305 46.97 9.77 -4.00
CA ALA A 305 47.33 11.11 -4.45
C ALA A 305 48.62 11.00 -5.26
N SER A 306 48.48 10.94 -6.59
CA SER A 306 49.61 11.02 -7.52
C SER A 306 50.19 12.43 -7.45
N ARG A 307 51.25 12.57 -6.65
CA ARG A 307 52.05 13.78 -6.50
C ARG A 307 52.87 13.95 -7.78
N LYS A 308 52.37 14.74 -8.74
CA LYS A 308 53.16 15.12 -9.91
C LYS A 308 54.07 16.29 -9.53
N SER A 309 55.33 15.95 -9.26
CA SER A 309 56.44 16.90 -9.28
C SER A 309 57.16 16.72 -10.62
N SER A 310 57.04 17.70 -11.50
CA SER A 310 58.12 18.33 -12.26
C SER A 310 57.56 19.33 -13.26
#